data_AF-A0A165WM63-F1
#
_entry.id   AF-A0A165WM63-F1
#
_cell.length_a   1.000
_cell.length_b   1.000
_cell.length_c   1.000
_cell.angle_alpha   90.00
_cell.angle_beta   90.00
_cell.angle_gamma   90.00
#
_symmetry.space_group_name_H-M   'P 1'
#
loop_
_entity.id
_entity.type
_entity.pdbx_description
1 polymer ?
#
loop_
_entity_poly.entity_id
_entity_poly.type
_entity_poly.pdbx_seq_one_letter_code
_entity_poly.pdbx_strand_id
1 'polypeptide(L)'
;MLSLFSLASIAFAVTVTKTLTIANAEASPDGFKNTGSVVDGQFPRPLIKANQSGDDFEITVADVLKDESLALVTSIHWHGFFQKGKNGMDGVATLTR
;
A
#
# COMPACT_ATOMS: atom_id res chain seq x y z
N MET A 1 -36.64 -13.34 32.49
CA MET A 1 -35.94 -12.14 31.98
C MET A 1 -35.00 -12.58 30.86
N LEU A 2 -35.01 -11.84 29.76
CA LEU A 2 -34.40 -12.13 28.46
C LEU A 2 -32.95 -12.63 28.53
N SER A 3 -32.65 -13.73 27.83
CA SER A 3 -31.30 -14.15 27.49
C SER A 3 -30.78 -13.27 26.34
N LEU A 4 -29.69 -12.54 26.55
CA LEU A 4 -28.98 -11.83 25.49
C LEU A 4 -28.19 -12.85 24.66
N PHE A 5 -28.67 -13.17 23.46
CA PHE A 5 -27.84 -13.79 22.43
C PHE A 5 -26.89 -12.72 21.87
N SER A 6 -25.60 -12.82 22.21
CA SER A 6 -24.53 -12.06 21.54
C SER A 6 -24.40 -12.57 20.10
N LEU A 7 -24.72 -11.74 19.10
CA LEU A 7 -24.28 -12.01 17.72
C LEU A 7 -22.76 -11.88 17.68
N ALA A 8 -22.05 -13.01 17.77
CA ALA A 8 -20.64 -13.05 17.41
C ALA A 8 -20.54 -12.74 15.91
N SER A 9 -19.96 -11.59 15.56
CA SER A 9 -19.65 -11.26 14.17
C SER A 9 -18.52 -12.18 13.71
N ILE A 10 -18.85 -13.27 13.01
CA ILE A 10 -17.87 -14.11 12.35
C ILE A 10 -17.44 -13.35 11.10
N ALA A 11 -16.24 -12.78 11.16
CA ALA A 11 -15.69 -12.01 10.06
C ALA A 11 -14.75 -12.94 9.27
N PHE A 12 -15.03 -13.12 7.98
CA PHE A 12 -14.25 -13.99 7.10
C PHE A 12 -13.04 -13.24 6.55
N ALA A 13 -11.92 -13.95 6.38
CA ALA A 13 -10.77 -13.42 5.66
C ALA A 13 -11.20 -13.01 4.24
N VAL A 14 -10.82 -11.79 3.84
CA VAL A 14 -11.07 -11.26 2.50
C VAL A 14 -9.76 -10.85 1.83
N THR A 15 -9.73 -10.90 0.49
CA THR A 15 -8.63 -10.33 -0.30
C THR A 15 -8.91 -8.84 -0.57
N VAL A 16 -8.00 -7.98 -0.13
CA VAL A 16 -7.98 -6.56 -0.48
C VAL A 16 -7.20 -6.39 -1.78
N THR A 17 -7.94 -6.19 -2.88
CA THR A 17 -7.35 -5.95 -4.20
C THR A 17 -7.27 -4.46 -4.51
N LYS A 18 -6.08 -3.95 -4.85
CA LYS A 18 -5.86 -2.56 -5.28
C LYS A 18 -4.79 -2.47 -6.36
N THR A 19 -4.87 -1.41 -7.14
CA THR A 19 -3.76 -0.96 -7.99
C THR A 19 -3.24 0.36 -7.42
N LEU A 20 -1.92 0.45 -7.26
CA LEU A 20 -1.21 1.68 -6.92
C LEU A 20 -0.47 2.16 -8.15
N THR A 21 -0.81 3.35 -8.65
CA THR A 21 -0.06 3.97 -9.73
C THR A 21 1.04 4.85 -9.15
N ILE A 22 2.29 4.54 -9.45
CA ILE A 22 3.46 5.30 -9.01
C ILE A 22 3.88 6.25 -10.13
N ALA A 23 3.73 7.54 -9.90
CA ALA A 23 3.96 8.57 -10.92
C ALA A 23 4.71 9.76 -10.34
N ASN A 24 5.35 10.56 -11.20
CA ASN A 24 5.86 11.86 -10.81
C ASN A 24 4.71 12.88 -10.80
N ALA A 25 4.60 13.70 -9.76
CA ALA A 25 3.65 14.80 -9.69
C ALA A 25 4.21 15.97 -8.86
N GLU A 26 3.73 17.18 -9.14
CA GLU A 26 4.00 18.35 -8.30
C GLU A 26 3.13 18.29 -7.03
N ALA A 27 3.73 18.57 -5.88
CA ALA A 27 3.04 18.74 -4.61
C ALA A 27 3.59 19.96 -3.84
N SER A 28 2.81 20.49 -2.90
CA SER A 28 3.21 21.62 -2.04
C SER A 28 2.75 21.46 -0.60
N PRO A 29 3.14 20.37 0.10
CA PRO A 29 2.68 20.09 1.46
C PRO A 29 3.14 21.13 2.50
N ASP A 30 4.20 21.87 2.20
CA ASP A 30 4.80 22.91 3.04
C ASP A 30 4.69 24.32 2.42
N GLY A 31 3.91 24.47 1.34
CA GLY A 31 3.73 25.73 0.62
C GLY A 31 4.71 25.98 -0.53
N PHE A 32 5.69 25.10 -0.77
CA PHE A 32 6.59 25.18 -1.92
C PHE A 32 6.34 24.06 -2.94
N LYS A 33 6.33 24.42 -4.22
CA LYS A 33 6.15 23.47 -5.32
C LYS A 33 7.40 22.62 -5.51
N ASN A 34 7.23 21.30 -5.38
CA ASN A 34 8.27 20.31 -5.62
C ASN A 34 7.69 19.14 -6.40
N THR A 35 8.41 18.65 -7.42
CA THR A 35 8.08 17.40 -8.10
C THR A 35 8.64 16.24 -7.29
N GLY A 36 7.81 15.22 -7.05
CA GLY A 36 8.21 13.99 -6.39
C GLY A 36 7.46 12.78 -6.92
N SER A 37 7.89 11.59 -6.50
CA SER A 37 7.17 10.35 -6.78
C SER A 37 6.01 10.19 -5.80
N VAL A 38 4.80 10.05 -6.33
CA VAL A 38 3.55 9.94 -5.56
C VAL A 38 2.80 8.67 -5.92
N VAL A 39 1.91 8.26 -5.01
CA VAL A 39 0.99 7.15 -5.22
C VAL A 39 -0.37 7.73 -5.59
N ASP A 40 -0.95 7.24 -6.68
CA ASP A 40 -2.28 7.65 -7.19
C ASP A 40 -2.40 9.16 -7.41
N GLY A 41 -1.30 9.79 -7.84
CA GLY A 41 -1.28 11.19 -8.27
C GLY A 41 -1.37 12.22 -7.14
N GLN A 42 -1.28 11.82 -5.87
CA GLN A 42 -1.45 12.75 -4.74
C GLN A 42 -0.49 12.49 -3.57
N PHE A 43 -0.29 13.54 -2.78
CA PHE A 43 0.36 13.48 -1.47
C PHE A 43 -0.54 14.14 -0.41
N PRO A 44 -0.81 13.51 0.75
CA PRO A 44 -0.38 12.16 1.11
C PRO A 44 -1.10 11.08 0.28
N ARG A 45 -0.46 9.90 0.19
CA ARG A 45 -1.03 8.75 -0.53
C ARG A 45 -2.38 8.31 0.05
N PRO A 46 -3.28 7.73 -0.75
CA PRO A 46 -4.50 7.11 -0.24
C PRO A 46 -4.23 6.00 0.78
N LEU A 47 -5.15 5.85 1.74
CA LEU A 47 -5.08 4.79 2.74
C LEU A 47 -5.37 3.43 2.12
N ILE A 48 -4.46 2.47 2.34
CA ILE A 48 -4.71 1.05 2.10
C ILE A 48 -5.16 0.43 3.43
N LYS A 49 -6.32 -0.22 3.44
CA LYS A 49 -6.92 -0.78 4.66
C LYS A 49 -7.46 -2.19 4.40
N ALA A 50 -7.24 -3.08 5.36
CA ALA A 50 -7.95 -4.35 5.52
C ALA A 50 -8.94 -4.27 6.68
N ASN A 51 -9.90 -5.20 6.69
CA ASN A 51 -10.99 -5.21 7.68
C ASN A 51 -10.57 -5.93 8.96
N GLN A 52 -9.72 -6.96 8.86
CA GLN A 52 -9.31 -7.79 9.98
C GLN A 52 -7.93 -8.42 9.79
N SER A 53 -7.35 -8.90 10.89
CA SER A 53 -6.18 -9.78 10.81
C SER A 53 -6.56 -11.08 10.12
N GLY A 54 -5.74 -11.51 9.16
CA GLY A 54 -5.98 -12.70 8.33
C GLY A 54 -6.52 -12.39 6.93
N ASP A 55 -6.83 -11.13 6.62
CA ASP A 55 -7.07 -10.69 5.24
C ASP A 55 -5.80 -10.80 4.40
N ASP A 56 -5.95 -11.13 3.12
CA ASP A 56 -4.88 -11.12 2.14
C ASP A 56 -4.84 -9.77 1.42
N PHE A 57 -3.64 -9.34 0.99
CA PHE A 57 -3.46 -8.17 0.15
C PHE A 57 -2.98 -8.60 -1.23
N GLU A 58 -3.70 -8.18 -2.26
CA GLU A 58 -3.29 -8.33 -3.66
C GLU A 58 -3.15 -6.93 -4.26
N ILE A 59 -1.94 -6.39 -4.20
CA ILE A 59 -1.67 -5.02 -4.61
C ILE A 59 -0.81 -5.02 -5.87
N THR A 60 -1.40 -4.58 -6.97
CA THR A 60 -0.65 -4.32 -8.21
C THR A 60 0.03 -2.97 -8.10
N VAL A 61 1.34 -2.92 -8.26
CA VAL A 61 2.11 -1.68 -8.33
C VAL A 61 2.41 -1.38 -9.80
N ALA A 62 1.82 -0.32 -10.33
CA ALA A 62 2.04 0.14 -11.70
C ALA A 62 3.04 1.30 -11.69
N ASP A 63 4.27 1.03 -12.10
CA ASP A 63 5.32 2.05 -12.25
C ASP A 63 5.13 2.81 -13.57
N VAL A 64 4.86 4.11 -13.46
CA VAL A 64 4.72 5.03 -14.60
C VAL A 64 5.61 6.27 -14.42
N LEU A 65 6.69 6.14 -13.66
CA LEU A 65 7.68 7.20 -13.46
C LEU A 65 8.37 7.55 -14.79
N LYS A 66 8.53 8.85 -15.05
CA LYS A 66 9.05 9.39 -16.32
C LYS A 66 10.01 10.56 -16.18
N ASP A 67 10.09 11.17 -15.00
CA ASP A 67 11.01 12.28 -14.76
C ASP A 67 12.43 11.75 -14.55
N GLU A 68 13.30 11.92 -15.54
CA GLU A 68 14.69 11.44 -15.53
C GLU A 68 15.57 12.15 -14.49
N SER A 69 15.11 13.26 -13.90
CA SER A 69 15.79 13.90 -12.77
C SER A 69 15.58 13.16 -11.44
N LEU A 70 14.65 12.20 -11.40
CA LEU A 70 14.32 11.35 -10.26
C LEU A 70 14.56 9.86 -10.61
N ALA A 71 14.42 8.98 -9.60
CA ALA A 71 14.48 7.54 -9.84
C ALA A 71 13.29 7.08 -10.70
N LEU A 72 13.57 6.28 -11.73
CA LEU A 72 12.56 5.73 -12.66
C LEU A 72 12.16 4.27 -12.36
N VAL A 73 12.77 3.67 -11.34
CA VAL A 73 12.48 2.30 -10.90
C VAL A 73 12.08 2.36 -9.44
N THR A 74 11.01 1.68 -9.08
CA THR A 74 10.50 1.66 -7.71
C THR A 74 10.36 0.24 -7.14
N SER A 75 10.40 0.16 -5.80
CA SER A 75 10.04 -1.03 -5.02
C SER A 75 9.32 -0.58 -3.76
N ILE A 76 8.25 -1.28 -3.37
CA ILE A 76 7.37 -0.89 -2.27
C ILE A 76 7.51 -1.86 -1.11
N HIS A 77 7.98 -1.35 0.03
CA HIS A 77 8.04 -2.11 1.27
C HIS A 77 6.78 -1.90 2.13
N TRP A 78 6.20 -3.01 2.58
CA TRP A 78 5.01 -3.01 3.44
C TRP A 78 5.41 -2.96 4.91
N HIS A 79 5.77 -1.76 5.36
CA HIS A 79 6.31 -1.54 6.70
C HIS A 79 5.43 -2.12 7.82
N GLY A 80 6.01 -3.01 8.62
CA GLY A 80 5.36 -3.62 9.78
C GLY A 80 4.72 -4.99 9.53
N PHE A 81 4.64 -5.45 8.28
CA PHE A 81 4.22 -6.83 7.99
C PHE A 81 5.39 -7.80 8.17
N PHE A 82 5.13 -8.95 8.81
CA PHE A 82 6.17 -9.96 9.04
C PHE A 82 6.60 -10.72 7.77
N GLN A 83 5.79 -10.69 6.70
CA GLN A 83 6.04 -11.40 5.44
C GLN A 83 6.46 -12.88 5.61
N LYS A 84 5.89 -13.59 6.60
CA LYS A 84 6.21 -15.00 6.88
C LYS A 84 5.88 -15.87 5.66
N GLY A 85 6.89 -16.53 5.10
CA GLY A 85 6.75 -17.35 3.89
C GLY A 85 6.53 -16.55 2.59
N LYS A 86 6.59 -15.21 2.65
CA LYS A 86 6.35 -14.29 1.51
C LYS A 86 7.48 -13.24 1.40
N ASN A 87 8.74 -13.61 1.69
CA ASN A 87 9.87 -12.65 1.72
C ASN A 87 10.06 -11.91 0.38
N GLY A 88 9.83 -12.55 -0.76
CA GLY A 88 9.89 -11.90 -2.08
C GLY A 88 8.91 -10.74 -2.25
N MET A 89 7.89 -10.62 -1.40
CA MET A 89 6.92 -9.51 -1.40
C MET A 89 7.28 -8.40 -0.40
N ASP A 90 8.42 -8.48 0.29
CA ASP A 90 8.80 -7.52 1.32
C ASP A 90 9.31 -6.19 0.74
N GLY A 91 9.90 -6.19 -0.46
CA GLY A 91 10.11 -4.95 -1.23
C GLY A 91 11.35 -4.13 -0.88
N VAL A 92 12.30 -4.68 -0.12
CA VAL A 92 13.63 -4.04 0.04
C VAL A 92 14.45 -4.32 -1.20
N ALA A 93 14.69 -3.25 -1.99
CA ALA A 93 15.44 -3.32 -3.22
C ALA A 93 16.76 -4.08 -3.06
N THR A 94 17.04 -5.02 -3.97
CA THR A 94 18.25 -5.86 -4.04
C THR A 94 18.46 -6.88 -2.90
N LEU A 95 17.59 -6.91 -1.88
CA LEU A 95 17.72 -7.85 -0.76
C LEU A 95 16.64 -8.94 -0.75
N THR A 96 15.37 -8.59 -0.95
CA THR A 96 14.24 -9.51 -0.82
C THR A 96 14.13 -10.42 -2.05
N ARG A 97 13.86 -11.72 -1.86
CA ARG A 97 13.83 -12.74 -2.93
C ARG A 97 12.66 -13.70 -2.80
#